data_AF-A0A1F5Z9U2-F1
#
_entry.id   AF-A0A1F5Z9U2-F1
#
_cell.length_a   1.000
_cell.length_b   1.000
_cell.length_c   1.000
_cell.angle_alpha   90.00
_cell.angle_beta   90.00
_cell.angle_gamma   90.00
#
_symmetry.space_group_name_H-M   'P 1'
#
loop_
_entity.id
_entity.type
_entity.pdbx_description
1 polymer ?
#
loop_
_entity_poly.entity_id
_entity_poly.type
_entity_poly.pdbx_seq_one_letter_code
_entity_poly.pdbx_strand_id
1 'polypeptide(L)'
;MTHDVQIPYLNVNSVYIDFLNIRYIMVPQLYDPIGNNNPDRYSLVRDSRDLNYKLYENRTALPRFFLVPKAVAFSSQDDVRAEISRGEADPRSAIFTTGQDLAKIPGIDPDCQNLDESNTTVNSYKTNSIELSIYSPCNAFLATSEVMYPGWKAYLNNTEIPILTSNLVFRSVYIPQGRHVLLMKYIPVDFMIGFMITTLTTIVFGIYYIYVSKFRK
;
A
#
# COMPACT_ATOMS: atom_id res chain seq x y z
N MET A 1 -20.64 23.09 -16.16
CA MET A 1 -19.92 21.80 -16.26
C MET A 1 -19.87 21.19 -14.88
N THR A 2 -20.92 20.49 -14.49
CA THR A 2 -20.93 19.65 -13.28
C THR A 2 -19.92 18.54 -13.53
N HIS A 3 -18.82 18.54 -12.80
CA HIS A 3 -17.94 17.38 -12.76
C HIS A 3 -18.69 16.34 -11.95
N ASP A 4 -19.57 15.59 -12.62
CA ASP A 4 -20.00 14.29 -12.14
C ASP A 4 -18.73 13.45 -12.08
N VAL A 5 -18.05 13.52 -10.94
CA VAL A 5 -17.11 12.49 -10.53
C VAL A 5 -18.00 11.28 -10.30
N GLN A 6 -18.32 10.56 -11.37
CA GLN A 6 -18.87 9.22 -11.28
C GLN A 6 -17.82 8.43 -10.52
N ILE A 7 -17.98 8.33 -9.20
CA ILE A 7 -17.28 7.33 -8.41
C ILE A 7 -17.70 6.02 -9.07
N PRO A 8 -16.77 5.30 -9.73
CA PRO A 8 -17.12 4.04 -10.36
C PRO A 8 -17.79 3.17 -9.30
N TYR A 9 -18.91 2.56 -9.65
CA TYR A 9 -19.68 1.75 -8.71
C TYR A 9 -18.75 0.76 -8.04
N LEU A 10 -18.62 0.89 -6.71
CA LEU A 10 -17.80 0.01 -5.91
C LEU A 10 -18.38 -1.40 -6.04
N ASN A 11 -17.69 -2.28 -6.76
CA ASN A 11 -18.10 -3.66 -6.85
C ASN A 11 -17.79 -4.35 -5.52
N VAL A 12 -18.81 -4.45 -4.64
CA VAL A 12 -18.73 -5.10 -3.33
C VAL A 12 -18.36 -6.59 -3.42
N ASN A 13 -18.44 -7.20 -4.60
CA ASN A 13 -18.01 -8.58 -4.80
C ASN A 13 -16.52 -8.69 -5.16
N SER A 14 -15.84 -7.57 -5.45
CA SER A 14 -14.41 -7.59 -5.78
C SER A 14 -13.56 -8.03 -4.60
N VAL A 15 -12.63 -8.95 -4.85
CA VAL A 15 -11.59 -9.37 -3.88
C VAL A 15 -10.67 -8.22 -3.45
N TYR A 16 -10.60 -7.14 -4.24
CA TYR A 16 -9.80 -5.97 -3.90
C TYR A 16 -10.38 -5.16 -2.74
N ILE A 17 -11.69 -5.25 -2.46
CA ILE A 17 -12.27 -4.66 -1.24
C ILE A 17 -11.64 -5.29 0.02
N ASP A 18 -11.35 -6.59 -0.05
CA ASP A 18 -10.73 -7.31 1.06
C ASP A 18 -9.26 -6.90 1.20
N PHE A 19 -8.54 -6.83 0.08
CA PHE A 19 -7.15 -6.38 0.02
C PHE A 19 -6.95 -4.96 0.53
N LEU A 20 -7.90 -4.06 0.29
CA LEU A 20 -7.87 -2.68 0.80
C LEU A 20 -8.12 -2.59 2.31
N ASN A 21 -8.23 -3.72 3.01
CA ASN A 21 -8.48 -3.80 4.44
C ASN A 21 -9.81 -3.11 4.85
N ILE A 22 -10.81 -3.12 3.95
CA ILE A 22 -12.13 -2.53 4.21
C ILE A 22 -12.97 -3.53 5.01
N ARG A 23 -12.95 -3.36 6.34
CA ARG A 23 -13.69 -4.22 7.29
C ARG A 23 -15.15 -3.81 7.47
N TYR A 24 -15.46 -2.52 7.38
CA TYR A 24 -16.83 -2.02 7.58
C TYR A 24 -17.28 -1.22 6.37
N ILE A 25 -18.48 -1.50 5.88
CA ILE A 25 -19.08 -0.80 4.75
C ILE A 25 -20.42 -0.22 5.20
N MET A 26 -20.56 1.08 5.05
CA MET A 26 -21.82 1.79 5.27
C MET A 26 -22.50 2.02 3.93
N VAL A 27 -23.75 1.58 3.82
CA VAL A 27 -24.57 1.78 2.60
C VAL A 27 -25.84 2.57 2.94
N PRO A 28 -26.33 3.43 2.05
CA PRO A 28 -27.62 4.10 2.22
C PRO A 28 -28.74 3.06 2.32
N GLN A 29 -29.75 3.33 3.14
CA GLN A 29 -30.86 2.37 3.31
C GLN A 29 -31.69 2.17 2.03
N LEU A 30 -31.78 3.21 1.19
CA LEU A 30 -32.51 3.16 -0.09
C LEU A 30 -31.73 2.43 -1.21
N TYR A 31 -30.43 2.20 -1.03
CA TYR A 31 -29.58 1.53 -2.01
C TYR A 31 -28.60 0.60 -1.29
N ASP A 32 -28.99 -0.68 -1.24
CA ASP A 32 -28.26 -1.73 -0.54
C ASP A 32 -27.70 -2.74 -1.55
N PRO A 33 -26.50 -2.49 -2.13
CA PRO A 33 -25.88 -3.41 -3.09
C PRO A 33 -25.39 -4.72 -2.44
N ILE A 34 -25.28 -4.76 -1.11
CA ILE A 34 -24.81 -5.92 -0.35
C ILE A 34 -25.98 -6.85 -0.06
N GLY A 35 -27.03 -6.34 0.59
CA GLY A 35 -28.27 -7.06 0.87
C GLY A 35 -28.05 -8.49 1.34
N ASN A 36 -28.80 -9.42 0.75
CA ASN A 36 -28.66 -10.87 0.98
C ASN A 36 -27.83 -11.56 -0.12
N ASN A 37 -27.08 -10.81 -0.94
CA ASN A 37 -26.39 -11.39 -2.10
C ASN A 37 -25.17 -12.24 -1.69
N ASN A 38 -24.55 -11.96 -0.53
CA ASN A 38 -23.36 -12.67 -0.04
C ASN A 38 -23.32 -12.76 1.51
N PRO A 39 -24.21 -13.57 2.12
CA PRO A 39 -24.33 -13.63 3.58
C PRO A 39 -23.09 -14.19 4.29
N ASP A 40 -22.28 -15.00 3.60
CA ASP A 40 -21.04 -15.56 4.16
C ASP A 40 -19.93 -14.50 4.27
N ARG A 41 -19.93 -13.54 3.34
CA ARG A 41 -18.92 -12.48 3.28
C ARG A 41 -19.29 -11.28 4.12
N TYR A 42 -20.54 -10.85 4.04
CA TYR A 42 -21.03 -9.63 4.70
C TYR A 42 -22.07 -9.96 5.75
N SER A 43 -21.82 -9.54 6.99
CA SER A 43 -22.83 -9.59 8.05
C SER A 43 -23.34 -8.21 8.41
N LEU A 44 -24.67 -8.08 8.46
CA LEU A 44 -25.32 -6.85 8.92
C LEU A 44 -25.03 -6.63 10.41
N VAL A 45 -24.35 -5.53 10.71
CA VAL A 45 -24.02 -5.10 12.09
C VAL A 45 -25.09 -4.16 12.62
N ARG A 46 -25.61 -3.27 11.78
CA ARG A 46 -26.61 -2.27 12.16
C ARG A 46 -27.52 -1.90 10.99
N ASP A 47 -28.81 -1.76 11.27
CA ASP A 47 -29.82 -1.17 10.38
C ASP A 47 -30.43 0.04 11.09
N SER A 48 -30.02 1.26 10.70
CA SER A 48 -30.43 2.52 11.32
C SER A 48 -31.45 3.21 10.42
N ARG A 49 -32.74 3.02 10.72
CA ARG A 49 -33.85 3.58 9.92
C ARG A 49 -34.04 5.08 10.11
N ASP A 50 -33.69 5.57 11.29
CA ASP A 50 -33.67 6.97 11.66
C ASP A 50 -32.60 7.77 10.90
N LEU A 51 -31.42 7.17 10.72
CA LEU A 51 -30.27 7.78 10.04
C LEU A 51 -30.12 7.31 8.58
N ASN A 52 -31.07 6.53 8.07
CA ASN A 52 -31.13 6.02 6.69
C ASN A 52 -29.85 5.30 6.21
N TYR A 53 -29.23 4.46 7.04
CA TYR A 53 -28.06 3.66 6.65
C TYR A 53 -28.08 2.23 7.21
N LYS A 54 -27.35 1.35 6.52
CA LYS A 54 -26.97 0.03 7.02
C LYS A 54 -25.46 -0.09 7.12
N LEU A 55 -24.99 -0.79 8.15
CA LEU A 55 -23.58 -1.07 8.38
C LEU A 55 -23.33 -2.57 8.27
N TYR A 56 -22.45 -2.95 7.37
CA TYR A 56 -22.02 -4.33 7.16
C TYR A 56 -20.57 -4.51 7.64
N GLU A 57 -20.28 -5.67 8.23
CA GLU A 57 -18.93 -6.15 8.46
C GLU A 57 -18.53 -7.11 7.34
N ASN A 58 -17.39 -6.83 6.70
CA ASN A 58 -16.71 -7.71 5.76
C ASN A 58 -15.85 -8.72 6.51
N ARG A 59 -16.29 -9.96 6.55
CA ARG A 59 -15.62 -11.06 7.27
C ARG A 59 -14.39 -11.58 6.53
N THR A 60 -14.23 -11.24 5.26
CA THR A 60 -13.12 -11.69 4.43
C THR A 60 -12.03 -10.63 4.26
N ALA A 61 -12.12 -9.51 4.99
CA ALA A 61 -11.15 -8.42 4.92
C ALA A 61 -9.74 -8.92 5.27
N LEU A 62 -8.78 -8.63 4.40
CA LEU A 62 -7.39 -9.02 4.62
C LEU A 62 -6.70 -8.06 5.58
N PRO A 63 -5.72 -8.52 6.38
CA PRO A 63 -4.84 -7.63 7.10
C PRO A 63 -4.16 -6.64 6.15
N ARG A 64 -3.80 -5.46 6.66
CA ARG A 64 -3.06 -4.45 5.87
C ARG A 64 -1.68 -4.92 5.42
N PHE A 65 -1.09 -5.87 6.15
CA PHE A 65 0.22 -6.46 5.92
C PHE A 65 0.08 -7.97 6.06
N PHE A 66 0.32 -8.72 4.98
CA PHE A 66 0.21 -10.17 4.98
C PHE A 66 1.17 -10.78 3.97
N LEU A 67 1.57 -12.04 4.20
CA LEU A 67 2.48 -12.74 3.29
C LEU A 67 1.69 -13.46 2.20
N VAL A 68 2.28 -13.52 1.02
CA VAL A 68 1.83 -14.33 -0.12
C VAL A 68 3.00 -15.13 -0.69
N PRO A 69 2.75 -16.35 -1.21
CA PRO A 69 3.82 -17.27 -1.54
C PRO A 69 4.61 -16.89 -2.79
N LYS A 70 4.02 -16.13 -3.71
CA LYS A 70 4.61 -15.89 -5.03
C LYS A 70 4.33 -14.49 -5.57
N ALA A 71 5.08 -14.14 -6.61
CA ALA A 71 4.84 -12.98 -7.46
C ALA A 71 4.51 -13.44 -8.88
N VAL A 72 3.55 -12.78 -9.52
CA VAL A 72 3.24 -12.96 -10.94
C VAL A 72 3.74 -11.73 -11.70
N ALA A 73 4.65 -11.95 -12.64
CA ALA A 73 5.30 -10.91 -13.42
C ALA A 73 4.61 -10.71 -14.77
N PHE A 74 4.35 -9.45 -15.12
CA PHE A 74 3.80 -9.05 -16.41
C PHE A 74 4.78 -8.16 -17.16
N SER A 75 4.57 -8.02 -18.47
CA SER A 75 5.39 -7.17 -19.33
C SER A 75 5.17 -5.68 -19.06
N SER A 76 3.95 -5.28 -18.70
CA SER A 76 3.60 -3.88 -18.43
C SER A 76 2.61 -3.72 -17.27
N GLN A 77 2.49 -2.50 -16.74
CA GLN A 77 1.49 -2.16 -15.73
C GLN A 77 0.06 -2.21 -16.29
N ASP A 78 -0.11 -2.03 -17.60
CA ASP A 78 -1.42 -2.13 -18.27
C ASP A 78 -1.92 -3.57 -18.31
N ASP A 79 -1.01 -4.54 -18.49
CA ASP A 79 -1.34 -5.97 -18.41
C ASP A 79 -1.77 -6.36 -17.00
N VAL A 80 -1.07 -5.86 -15.97
CA VAL A 80 -1.48 -6.04 -14.56
C VAL A 80 -2.88 -5.47 -14.35
N ARG A 81 -3.17 -4.28 -14.89
CA ARG A 81 -4.50 -3.64 -14.78
C ARG A 81 -5.58 -4.48 -15.45
N ALA A 82 -5.29 -5.02 -16.62
CA ALA A 82 -6.22 -5.86 -17.36
C ALA A 82 -6.57 -7.13 -16.56
N GLU A 83 -5.58 -7.80 -15.98
CA GLU A 83 -5.78 -9.01 -15.17
C GLU A 83 -6.64 -8.74 -13.91
N ILE A 84 -6.35 -7.62 -13.23
CA ILE A 84 -7.12 -7.17 -12.07
C ILE A 84 -8.55 -6.82 -12.45
N SER A 85 -8.73 -6.14 -13.59
CA SER A 85 -10.07 -5.76 -14.07
C SER A 85 -10.91 -6.97 -14.49
N ARG A 86 -10.26 -8.04 -14.98
CA ARG A 86 -10.93 -9.34 -15.25
C ARG A 86 -11.32 -10.10 -13.98
N GLY A 87 -10.74 -9.75 -12.84
CA GLY A 87 -10.96 -10.46 -11.57
C GLY A 87 -10.16 -11.76 -11.43
N GLU A 88 -9.18 -11.99 -12.31
CA GLU A 88 -8.33 -13.18 -12.33
C GLU A 88 -7.12 -13.04 -11.37
N ALA A 89 -6.78 -11.79 -11.00
CA ALA A 89 -5.68 -11.49 -10.09
C ALA A 89 -6.13 -11.44 -8.61
N ASP A 90 -6.16 -12.59 -7.92
CA ASP A 90 -6.47 -12.65 -6.48
C ASP A 90 -5.26 -12.25 -5.61
N PRO A 91 -5.31 -11.08 -4.92
CA PRO A 91 -4.22 -10.58 -4.10
C PRO A 91 -3.94 -11.41 -2.85
N ARG A 92 -4.80 -12.38 -2.50
CA ARG A 92 -4.55 -13.34 -1.41
C ARG A 92 -3.47 -14.35 -1.73
N SER A 93 -3.29 -14.64 -3.02
CA SER A 93 -2.49 -15.76 -3.50
C SER A 93 -1.12 -15.33 -4.05
N ALA A 94 -1.00 -14.08 -4.48
CA ALA A 94 0.20 -13.56 -5.10
C ALA A 94 0.20 -12.03 -5.11
N ILE A 95 1.38 -11.44 -5.25
CA ILE A 95 1.52 -10.06 -5.72
C ILE A 95 1.58 -10.04 -7.25
N PHE A 96 0.94 -9.07 -7.89
CA PHE A 96 0.96 -8.89 -9.34
C PHE A 96 1.83 -7.67 -9.67
N THR A 97 2.94 -7.87 -10.38
CA THR A 97 3.98 -6.85 -10.57
C THR A 97 4.52 -6.89 -12.00
N THR A 98 5.31 -5.89 -12.39
CA THR A 98 6.06 -5.95 -13.65
C THR A 98 7.34 -6.78 -13.50
N GLY A 99 7.81 -7.39 -14.58
CA GLY A 99 9.11 -8.06 -14.62
C GLY A 99 10.28 -7.10 -14.32
N GLN A 100 10.16 -5.83 -14.72
CA GLN A 100 11.15 -4.79 -14.41
C GLN A 100 11.25 -4.53 -12.90
N ASP A 101 10.12 -4.43 -12.20
CA ASP A 101 10.13 -4.30 -10.75
C ASP A 101 10.69 -5.54 -10.09
N LEU A 102 10.28 -6.73 -10.52
CA LEU A 102 10.72 -7.98 -9.94
C LEU A 102 12.24 -8.18 -10.09
N ALA A 103 12.82 -7.76 -11.22
CA ALA A 103 14.26 -7.82 -11.48
C ALA A 103 15.12 -6.98 -10.50
N LYS A 104 14.53 -6.10 -9.69
CA LYS A 104 15.24 -5.35 -8.64
C LYS A 104 15.73 -6.23 -7.50
N ILE A 105 15.14 -7.40 -7.31
CA ILE A 105 15.53 -8.34 -6.26
C ILE A 105 16.44 -9.41 -6.86
N PRO A 106 17.72 -9.46 -6.48
CA PRO A 106 18.62 -10.51 -6.95
C PRO A 106 18.30 -11.85 -6.28
N GLY A 107 18.34 -12.95 -7.05
CA GLY A 107 18.23 -14.30 -6.51
C GLY A 107 16.83 -14.68 -5.98
N ILE A 108 15.76 -14.20 -6.62
CA ILE A 108 14.40 -14.59 -6.29
C ILE A 108 14.22 -16.10 -6.51
N ASP A 109 14.01 -16.82 -5.43
CA ASP A 109 13.53 -18.20 -5.44
C ASP A 109 12.40 -18.34 -4.40
N PRO A 110 11.14 -18.05 -4.79
CA PRO A 110 10.00 -18.16 -3.89
C PRO A 110 9.64 -19.64 -3.77
N ASP A 111 10.29 -20.33 -2.84
CA ASP A 111 9.98 -21.71 -2.47
C ASP A 111 9.02 -21.74 -1.27
N CYS A 112 7.78 -21.28 -1.48
CA CYS A 112 6.80 -21.23 -0.42
C CYS A 112 5.51 -21.92 -0.80
N GLN A 113 5.34 -23.15 -0.30
CA GLN A 113 4.16 -23.97 -0.53
C GLN A 113 3.08 -23.71 0.52
N ASN A 114 3.46 -23.27 1.73
CA ASN A 114 2.54 -23.08 2.85
C ASN A 114 2.98 -21.90 3.74
N LEU A 115 2.04 -20.99 4.04
CA LEU A 115 2.21 -19.81 4.90
C LEU A 115 1.35 -19.85 6.18
N ASP A 116 0.75 -20.99 6.53
CA ASP A 116 -0.18 -21.14 7.65
C ASP A 116 0.45 -20.72 8.99
N GLU A 117 1.76 -20.95 9.17
CA GLU A 117 2.51 -20.57 10.37
C GLU A 117 3.08 -19.15 10.31
N SER A 118 2.92 -18.44 9.19
CA SER A 118 3.44 -17.10 9.04
C SER A 118 2.70 -16.10 9.93
N ASN A 119 3.41 -15.06 10.36
CA ASN A 119 2.81 -14.00 11.16
C ASN A 119 3.44 -12.65 10.79
N THR A 120 2.60 -11.64 10.66
CA THR A 120 3.02 -10.25 10.53
C THR A 120 2.36 -9.41 11.63
N THR A 121 3.19 -8.83 12.50
CA THR A 121 2.75 -7.97 13.60
C THR A 121 3.21 -6.54 13.35
N VAL A 122 2.31 -5.58 13.50
CA VAL A 122 2.64 -4.15 13.37
C VAL A 122 3.17 -3.65 14.71
N ASN A 123 4.46 -3.35 14.81
CA ASN A 123 5.08 -2.81 16.01
C ASN A 123 4.78 -1.31 16.17
N SER A 124 4.84 -0.56 15.07
CA SER A 124 4.58 0.88 15.03
C SER A 124 4.03 1.30 13.66
N TYR A 125 3.03 2.17 13.66
CA TYR A 125 2.43 2.73 12.45
C TYR A 125 2.34 4.26 12.58
N LYS A 126 3.18 4.98 11.82
CA LYS A 126 3.25 6.45 11.81
C LYS A 126 3.16 6.96 10.37
N THR A 127 2.90 8.25 10.20
CA THR A 127 2.74 8.90 8.89
C THR A 127 3.92 8.67 7.94
N ASN A 128 5.14 8.65 8.45
CA ASN A 128 6.38 8.52 7.66
C ASN A 128 7.20 7.27 7.97
N SER A 129 6.70 6.37 8.82
CA SER A 129 7.42 5.16 9.22
C SER A 129 6.48 4.05 9.68
N ILE A 130 6.76 2.83 9.24
CA ILE A 130 6.02 1.63 9.60
C ILE A 130 7.03 0.57 9.97
N GLU A 131 6.85 -0.04 11.13
CA GLU A 131 7.73 -1.10 11.63
C GLU A 131 6.93 -2.36 11.89
N LEU A 132 7.39 -3.48 11.33
CA LEU A 132 6.73 -4.77 11.38
C LEU A 132 7.69 -5.83 11.93
N SER A 133 7.18 -6.72 12.78
CA SER A 133 7.81 -8.00 13.10
C SER A 133 7.18 -9.07 12.20
N ILE A 134 8.00 -9.76 11.42
CA ILE A 134 7.56 -10.76 10.45
C ILE A 134 8.21 -12.10 10.75
N TYR A 135 7.43 -13.16 10.76
CA TYR A 135 7.91 -14.53 10.68
C TYR A 135 7.40 -15.17 9.40
N SER A 136 8.32 -15.69 8.59
CA SER A 136 8.03 -16.41 7.36
C SER A 136 8.64 -17.81 7.41
N PRO A 137 7.86 -18.89 7.23
CA PRO A 137 8.38 -20.25 7.20
C PRO A 137 9.20 -20.56 5.93
N CYS A 138 9.02 -19.76 4.87
CA CYS A 138 9.70 -19.88 3.58
C CYS A 138 9.92 -18.50 2.93
N ASN A 139 10.59 -18.47 1.77
CA ASN A 139 10.77 -17.25 0.98
C ASN A 139 9.43 -16.77 0.40
N ALA A 140 8.98 -15.59 0.79
CA ALA A 140 7.65 -15.08 0.45
C ALA A 140 7.68 -13.59 0.09
N PHE A 141 6.52 -13.04 -0.26
CA PHE A 141 6.34 -11.61 -0.46
C PHE A 141 5.40 -11.04 0.58
N LEU A 142 5.77 -9.91 1.17
CA LEU A 142 4.85 -9.09 1.95
C LEU A 142 4.00 -8.27 1.00
N ALA A 143 2.71 -8.62 0.91
CA ALA A 143 1.69 -7.82 0.26
C ALA A 143 1.15 -6.76 1.25
N THR A 144 0.96 -5.54 0.78
CA THR A 144 0.46 -4.45 1.64
C THR A 144 -0.61 -3.62 0.96
N SER A 145 -1.58 -3.12 1.72
CA SER A 145 -2.57 -2.14 1.26
C SER A 145 -2.04 -0.70 1.30
N GLU A 146 -0.71 -0.53 1.28
CA GLU A 146 -0.05 0.77 1.36
C GLU A 146 0.41 1.24 -0.02
N VAL A 147 0.07 2.47 -0.40
CA VAL A 147 0.41 3.02 -1.71
C VAL A 147 1.92 3.26 -1.82
N MET A 148 2.50 2.86 -2.95
CA MET A 148 3.87 3.13 -3.33
C MET A 148 3.98 4.58 -3.81
N TYR A 149 4.85 5.34 -3.15
CA TYR A 149 5.19 6.71 -3.54
C TYR A 149 6.72 6.86 -3.58
N PRO A 150 7.29 7.61 -4.54
CA PRO A 150 8.73 7.85 -4.60
C PRO A 150 9.26 8.44 -3.29
N GLY A 151 10.36 7.87 -2.77
CA GLY A 151 10.99 8.31 -1.51
C GLY A 151 10.78 7.35 -0.33
N TRP A 152 9.90 6.37 -0.45
CA TRP A 152 9.86 5.26 0.51
C TRP A 152 11.07 4.34 0.35
N LYS A 153 11.64 3.96 1.49
CA LYS A 153 12.71 2.96 1.61
C LYS A 153 12.31 1.86 2.58
N ALA A 154 12.78 0.65 2.34
CA ALA A 154 12.57 -0.51 3.20
C ALA A 154 13.91 -1.03 3.72
N TYR A 155 13.92 -1.43 4.98
CA TYR A 155 15.07 -1.98 5.67
C TYR A 155 14.66 -3.27 6.37
N LEU A 156 15.28 -4.38 6.01
CA LEU A 156 15.06 -5.67 6.65
C LEU A 156 16.26 -5.95 7.55
N ASN A 157 16.03 -6.09 8.85
CA ASN A 157 17.11 -6.25 9.84
C ASN A 157 18.22 -5.20 9.66
N ASN A 158 17.81 -3.94 9.45
CA ASN A 158 18.69 -2.77 9.21
C ASN A 158 19.43 -2.73 7.85
N THR A 159 19.26 -3.72 6.97
CA THR A 159 19.80 -3.70 5.61
C THR A 159 18.76 -3.15 4.62
N GLU A 160 19.13 -2.16 3.81
CA GLU A 160 18.23 -1.61 2.79
C GLU A 160 17.90 -2.67 1.74
N ILE A 161 16.62 -2.84 1.43
CA ILE A 161 16.12 -3.78 0.43
C ILE A 161 15.17 -3.08 -0.55
N PRO A 162 15.09 -3.55 -1.81
CA PRO A 162 14.22 -2.96 -2.81
C PRO A 162 12.74 -3.10 -2.43
N ILE A 163 11.94 -2.10 -2.81
CA ILE A 163 10.49 -2.13 -2.76
C ILE A 163 9.96 -2.37 -4.17
N LEU A 164 9.00 -3.28 -4.29
CA LEU A 164 8.27 -3.57 -5.53
C LEU A 164 6.99 -2.75 -5.60
N THR A 165 6.63 -2.28 -6.79
CA THR A 165 5.27 -1.81 -7.07
C THR A 165 4.44 -3.00 -7.52
N SER A 166 3.37 -3.30 -6.79
CA SER A 166 2.51 -4.44 -7.02
C SER A 166 1.05 -4.05 -6.92
N ASN A 167 0.16 -4.87 -7.47
CA ASN A 167 -1.29 -4.66 -7.42
C ASN A 167 -1.65 -3.24 -7.90
N LEU A 168 -1.00 -2.81 -8.98
CA LEU A 168 -0.99 -1.46 -9.58
C LEU A 168 -0.19 -0.42 -8.81
N VAL A 169 -0.60 -0.08 -7.59
CA VAL A 169 -0.11 1.12 -6.89
C VAL A 169 0.42 0.83 -5.50
N PHE A 170 0.45 -0.44 -5.08
CA PHE A 170 0.80 -0.81 -3.71
C PHE A 170 2.26 -1.24 -3.61
N ARG A 171 2.86 -1.04 -2.44
CA ARG A 171 4.21 -1.52 -2.17
C ARG A 171 4.19 -2.96 -1.69
N SER A 172 5.16 -3.72 -2.17
CA SER A 172 5.46 -5.07 -1.67
C SER A 172 6.95 -5.25 -1.49
N VAL A 173 7.32 -6.20 -0.64
CA VAL A 173 8.71 -6.45 -0.27
C VAL A 173 8.96 -7.95 -0.24
N TYR A 174 10.10 -8.40 -0.74
CA TYR A 174 10.52 -9.80 -0.60
C TYR A 174 11.00 -10.07 0.82
N ILE A 175 10.49 -11.15 1.42
CA ILE A 175 10.81 -11.59 2.78
C ILE A 175 11.42 -13.00 2.69
N PRO A 176 12.71 -13.17 2.97
CA PRO A 176 13.31 -14.49 3.05
C PRO A 176 12.76 -15.29 4.23
N GLN A 177 13.00 -16.59 4.23
CA GLN A 177 12.67 -17.46 5.37
C GLN A 177 13.31 -16.95 6.67
N GLY A 178 12.53 -16.93 7.75
CA GLY A 178 12.99 -16.63 9.09
C GLY A 178 12.19 -15.55 9.81
N ARG A 179 12.79 -15.00 10.88
CA ARG A 179 12.23 -13.89 11.65
C ARG A 179 12.95 -12.60 11.25
N HIS A 180 12.18 -11.57 10.96
CA HIS A 180 12.69 -10.30 10.48
C HIS A 180 11.97 -9.12 11.13
N VAL A 181 12.71 -8.03 11.28
CA VAL A 181 12.14 -6.70 11.54
C VAL A 181 12.21 -5.92 10.23
N LEU A 182 11.04 -5.53 9.71
CA LEU A 182 10.93 -4.68 8.54
C LEU A 182 10.61 -3.26 8.96
N LEU A 183 11.47 -2.32 8.60
CA LEU A 183 11.23 -0.89 8.73
C LEU A 183 11.02 -0.28 7.35
N MET A 184 9.83 0.26 7.10
CA MET A 184 9.56 1.13 5.96
C MET A 184 9.59 2.57 6.42
N LYS A 185 10.36 3.44 5.76
CA LYS A 185 10.48 4.86 6.11
C LYS A 185 10.42 5.74 4.88
N TYR A 186 9.68 6.84 4.99
CA TYR A 186 9.59 7.84 3.95
C TYR A 186 10.72 8.87 4.10
N ILE A 187 11.46 9.10 3.02
CA ILE A 187 12.52 10.10 2.92
C ILE A 187 12.08 11.15 1.89
N PRO A 188 11.68 12.36 2.32
CA PRO A 188 11.16 13.39 1.44
C PRO A 188 12.31 14.11 0.73
N VAL A 189 12.85 13.51 -0.34
CA VAL A 189 13.99 14.04 -1.10
C VAL A 189 13.70 15.43 -1.65
N ASP A 190 12.51 15.65 -2.21
CA ASP A 190 12.11 16.94 -2.79
C ASP A 190 12.05 18.06 -1.74
N PHE A 191 11.57 17.75 -0.54
CA PHE A 191 11.57 18.68 0.58
C PHE A 191 12.99 19.06 0.98
N MET A 192 13.91 18.09 1.02
CA MET A 192 15.32 18.35 1.34
C MET A 192 15.98 19.25 0.30
N ILE A 193 15.72 19.01 -0.99
CA ILE A 193 16.23 19.85 -2.09
C ILE A 193 15.65 21.27 -1.96
N GLY A 194 14.34 21.41 -1.78
CA GLY A 194 13.70 22.71 -1.60
C GLY A 194 14.27 23.48 -0.42
N PHE A 195 14.45 22.81 0.72
CA PHE A 195 15.07 23.39 1.92
C PHE A 195 16.50 23.89 1.66
N MET A 196 17.32 23.13 0.92
CA MET A 196 18.67 23.55 0.55
C MET A 196 18.65 24.80 -0.34
N ILE A 197 17.78 24.83 -1.36
CA ILE A 197 17.64 25.98 -2.27
C ILE A 197 17.21 27.22 -1.48
N THR A 198 16.15 27.12 -0.66
CA THR A 198 15.69 28.24 0.17
C THR A 198 16.80 28.77 1.08
N THR A 199 17.53 27.87 1.74
CA THR A 199 18.65 28.25 2.63
C THR A 199 19.73 29.02 1.87
N LEU A 200 20.14 28.52 0.70
CA LEU A 200 21.14 29.18 -0.15
C LEU A 200 20.65 30.55 -0.64
N THR A 201 19.40 30.65 -1.10
CA THR A 201 18.82 31.91 -1.54
C THR A 201 18.80 32.94 -0.41
N THR A 202 18.35 32.56 0.80
CA THR A 202 18.35 33.46 1.97
C THR A 202 19.75 33.95 2.31
N ILE A 203 20.77 33.08 2.25
CA ILE A 203 22.17 33.47 2.49
C ILE A 203 22.63 34.50 1.45
N VAL A 204 22.39 34.25 0.16
CA VAL A 204 22.79 35.16 -0.94
C VAL A 204 22.12 36.52 -0.79
N PHE A 205 20.81 36.54 -0.53
CA PHE A 205 20.08 37.80 -0.30
C PHE A 205 20.57 38.52 0.96
N GLY A 206 20.89 37.79 2.03
CA GLY A 206 21.49 38.35 3.24
C GLY A 206 22.85 39.00 3.00
N ILE A 207 23.75 38.32 2.26
CA ILE A 207 25.07 38.85 1.86
C ILE A 207 24.91 40.09 0.99
N TYR A 208 24.02 40.03 0.00
CA TYR A 208 23.73 41.16 -0.89
C TYR A 208 23.20 42.37 -0.10
N TYR A 209 22.27 42.16 0.83
CA TYR A 209 21.74 43.21 1.69
C TYR A 209 22.84 43.88 2.53
N ILE A 210 23.70 43.07 3.16
CA ILE A 210 24.84 43.59 3.95
C ILE A 210 25.77 44.41 3.06
N TYR A 211 26.12 43.90 1.87
CA TYR A 211 26.97 44.60 0.91
C TYR A 211 26.39 45.98 0.51
N VAL A 212 25.10 46.02 0.14
CA VAL A 212 24.42 47.28 -0.22
C VAL A 212 24.35 48.25 0.95
N SER A 213 24.05 47.76 2.16
CA SER A 213 23.97 48.61 3.36
C SER A 213 25.30 49.28 3.72
N LYS A 214 26.43 48.65 3.39
CA LYS A 214 27.78 49.18 3.64
C LYS A 214 28.17 50.31 2.68
N PHE A 215 27.65 50.30 1.46
CA PHE A 215 27.88 51.32 0.43
C PHE A 215 26.92 52.51 0.48
N ARG A 216 25.87 52.43 1.31
CA ARG A 216 24.84 53.48 1.45
C ARG A 216 25.12 54.47 2.60
N LYS A 217 26.33 54.45 3.17
CA LYS A 217 26.87 55.46 4.09
C LYS A 217 27.83 56.37 3.33
#